data_AF-A0A534T5Z2-F1
#
_entry.id   AF-A0A534T5Z2-F1
#
_cell.length_a   1.000
_cell.length_b   1.000
_cell.length_c   1.000
_cell.angle_alpha   90.00
_cell.angle_beta   90.00
_cell.angle_gamma   90.00
#
_symmetry.space_group_name_H-M   'P 1'
#
loop_
_entity.id
_entity.type
_entity.pdbx_description
1 polymer ?
#
loop_
_entity_poly.entity_id
_entity_poly.type
_entity_poly.pdbx_seq_one_letter_code
_entity_poly.pdbx_strand_id
1 'polypeptide(L)'
;MMAVGQRVFVNCPGNRSGSVILGDASGKILSAVHLADGVEVEVIAWRPGWSDARYRVRASADGADGWLPADNLRRALVPLPEPAPPKAEEAPVAETSRRRFGQSV
;
A
#
# COMPACT_ATOMS: atom_id res chain seq x y z
N MET A 1 -9.22 -1.06 2.11
CA MET A 1 -8.52 -0.21 3.10
C MET A 1 -7.17 0.18 2.55
N MET A 2 -6.79 1.44 2.67
CA MET A 2 -5.49 1.96 2.25
C MET A 2 -4.70 2.39 3.49
N ALA A 3 -3.40 2.09 3.53
CA ALA A 3 -2.55 2.48 4.64
C ALA A 3 -1.93 3.87 4.40
N VAL A 4 -1.59 4.57 5.48
CA VAL A 4 -0.77 5.79 5.40
C VAL A 4 0.61 5.43 4.83
N GLY A 5 1.15 6.27 3.96
CA GLY A 5 2.37 6.05 3.20
C GLY A 5 2.18 5.19 1.94
N GLN A 6 0.99 4.62 1.72
CA GLN A 6 0.71 3.88 0.49
C GLN A 6 0.47 4.84 -0.68
N ARG A 7 1.11 4.57 -1.81
CA ARG A 7 0.81 5.24 -3.08
C ARG A 7 -0.39 4.57 -3.75
N VAL A 8 -1.35 5.37 -4.16
CA VAL A 8 -2.59 4.95 -4.80
C VAL A 8 -2.89 5.87 -5.97
N PHE A 9 -3.85 5.49 -6.81
CA PHE A 9 -4.26 6.30 -7.94
C PHE A 9 -5.65 6.87 -7.71
N VAL A 10 -5.86 8.08 -8.21
CA VAL A 10 -7.20 8.67 -8.29
C VAL A 10 -8.08 7.84 -9.21
N ASN A 11 -9.31 7.60 -8.79
CA ASN A 11 -10.34 6.89 -9.51
C ASN A 11 -11.56 7.82 -9.65
N CYS A 12 -12.08 7.98 -10.86
CA CYS A 12 -13.23 8.84 -11.14
C CYS A 12 -14.41 8.01 -11.68
N PRO A 13 -15.05 7.15 -10.86
CA PRO A 13 -16.10 6.26 -11.35
C PRO A 13 -17.30 7.07 -11.87
N GLY A 14 -17.63 6.90 -13.15
CA GLY A 14 -18.82 7.51 -13.77
C GLY A 14 -18.76 9.04 -13.95
N ASN A 15 -17.64 9.71 -13.63
CA ASN A 15 -17.53 11.14 -13.84
C ASN A 15 -17.08 11.49 -15.28
N ARG A 16 -17.95 12.17 -16.04
CA ARG A 16 -17.62 12.61 -17.42
C ARG A 16 -16.45 13.59 -17.48
N SER A 17 -16.19 14.33 -16.40
CA SER A 17 -15.09 15.31 -16.33
C SER A 17 -13.72 14.67 -16.08
N GLY A 18 -13.66 13.37 -15.75
CA GLY A 18 -12.39 12.65 -15.54
C GLY A 18 -11.51 13.22 -14.41
N SER A 19 -12.08 13.96 -13.46
CA SER A 19 -11.35 14.53 -12.33
C SER A 19 -12.19 14.54 -11.05
N VAL A 20 -11.54 14.53 -9.88
CA VAL A 20 -12.20 14.68 -8.59
C VAL A 20 -11.73 15.96 -7.91
N ILE A 21 -12.63 16.58 -7.16
CA ILE A 21 -12.33 17.78 -6.40
C ILE A 21 -11.88 17.37 -5.00
N LEU A 22 -10.78 17.95 -4.54
CA LEU A 22 -10.30 17.76 -3.18
C LEU A 22 -11.22 18.47 -2.18
N GLY A 23 -11.72 17.69 -1.21
CA GLY A 23 -12.57 18.18 -0.13
C GLY A 23 -11.85 18.31 1.20
N ASP A 24 -12.57 18.81 2.19
CA ASP A 24 -12.16 18.70 3.59
C ASP A 24 -12.50 17.33 4.18
N ALA A 25 -12.12 17.14 5.44
CA ALA A 25 -12.29 15.89 6.14
C ALA A 25 -13.76 15.49 6.40
N SER A 26 -14.71 16.42 6.22
CA SER A 26 -16.16 16.19 6.27
C SER A 26 -16.75 15.96 4.87
N GLY A 27 -15.96 16.21 3.82
CA GLY A 27 -16.37 16.13 2.43
C GLY A 27 -16.95 17.39 1.83
N LYS A 28 -16.87 18.50 2.55
CA LYS A 28 -17.20 19.79 1.98
C LYS A 28 -16.11 20.17 0.99
N ILE A 29 -16.52 20.57 -0.20
CA ILE A 29 -15.62 21.12 -1.21
C ILE A 29 -15.22 22.52 -0.75
N LEU A 30 -13.96 22.70 -0.34
CA LEU A 30 -13.40 23.98 0.09
C LEU A 30 -12.40 24.56 -0.91
N SER A 31 -11.84 23.72 -1.78
CA SER A 31 -10.80 24.11 -2.74
C SER A 31 -11.23 23.81 -4.17
N ALA A 32 -10.84 24.67 -5.11
CA ALA A 32 -10.96 24.44 -6.55
C ALA A 32 -9.81 23.58 -7.10
N VAL A 33 -9.25 22.69 -6.29
CA VAL A 33 -8.14 21.81 -6.70
C VAL A 33 -8.73 20.52 -7.24
N HIS A 34 -8.40 20.22 -8.49
CA HIS A 34 -8.88 19.04 -9.21
C HIS A 34 -7.73 18.07 -9.42
N LEU A 35 -7.95 16.79 -9.11
CA LEU A 35 -7.04 15.72 -9.50
C LEU A 35 -7.66 14.93 -10.64
N ALA A 36 -6.91 14.76 -11.72
CA ALA A 36 -7.33 13.92 -12.84
C ALA A 36 -7.34 12.43 -12.47
N ASP A 37 -8.17 11.63 -13.17
CA ASP A 37 -8.14 10.18 -13.05
C ASP A 37 -6.73 9.63 -13.33
N GLY A 38 -6.33 8.62 -12.55
CA GLY A 38 -5.04 7.97 -12.72
C GLY A 38 -3.83 8.74 -12.20
N VAL A 39 -4.02 9.94 -11.64
CA VAL A 39 -2.95 10.65 -10.92
C VAL A 39 -2.54 9.84 -9.70
N GLU A 40 -1.23 9.63 -9.52
CA GLU A 40 -0.67 9.01 -8.33
C GLU A 40 -0.68 9.99 -7.16
N VAL A 41 -1.17 9.51 -6.01
CA VAL A 41 -1.23 10.25 -4.76
C VAL A 41 -0.76 9.38 -3.61
N GLU A 42 -0.17 10.00 -2.60
CA GLU A 42 0.19 9.34 -1.35
C GLU A 42 -0.91 9.53 -0.32
N VAL A 43 -1.30 8.45 0.37
CA VAL A 43 -2.21 8.53 1.50
C VAL A 43 -1.44 9.03 2.73
N ILE A 44 -1.78 10.21 3.25
CA ILE A 44 -1.08 10.82 4.39
C ILE A 44 -1.88 10.74 5.69
N ALA A 45 -3.19 10.55 5.62
CA ALA A 45 -4.05 10.28 6.76
C ALA A 45 -5.33 9.57 6.32
N TRP A 46 -6.06 8.97 7.26
CA TRP A 46 -7.39 8.45 6.99
C TRP A 46 -8.31 8.70 8.18
N ARG A 47 -9.61 8.76 7.90
CA ARG A 47 -10.67 8.90 8.89
C ARG A 47 -11.69 7.78 8.68
N PRO A 48 -11.99 6.99 9.72
CA PRO A 48 -13.10 6.05 9.66
C PRO A 48 -14.43 6.82 9.54
N GLY A 49 -15.36 6.25 8.81
CA GLY A 49 -16.77 6.62 8.79
C GLY A 49 -17.60 5.35 8.82
N TRP A 50 -18.85 5.43 9.28
CA TRP A 50 -19.74 4.27 9.33
C TRP A 50 -19.94 3.65 7.94
N SER A 51 -20.18 4.50 6.95
CA SER A 51 -20.39 4.11 5.55
C SER A 51 -19.43 4.79 4.57
N ASP A 52 -18.69 5.81 5.00
CA ASP A 52 -17.85 6.64 4.12
C ASP A 52 -16.49 6.89 4.79
N ALA A 53 -15.55 5.97 4.59
CA ALA A 53 -14.17 6.20 5.01
C ALA A 53 -13.50 7.22 4.09
N ARG A 54 -12.79 8.19 4.67
CA ARG A 54 -12.10 9.23 3.92
C ARG A 54 -10.60 9.16 4.10
N TYR A 55 -9.90 9.48 3.02
CA TYR A 55 -8.45 9.45 2.96
C TYR A 55 -7.96 10.83 2.60
N ARG A 56 -7.04 11.34 3.41
CA ARG A 56 -6.27 12.53 3.05
C ARG A 56 -5.15 12.09 2.14
N VAL A 57 -5.07 12.70 0.97
CA VAL A 57 -4.08 12.40 -0.03
C VAL A 57 -3.23 13.62 -0.33
N ARG A 58 -2.00 13.38 -0.79
CA ARG A 58 -1.11 14.39 -1.35
C ARG A 58 -0.70 13.97 -2.76
N ALA A 59 -0.88 14.85 -3.73
CA ALA A 59 -0.44 14.63 -5.11
C ALA A 59 1.09 14.67 -5.19
N SER A 60 1.67 13.69 -5.88
CA SER A 60 3.12 13.59 -6.02
C SER A 60 3.73 14.68 -6.92
N ALA A 61 2.97 15.19 -7.89
CA ALA A 61 3.50 16.11 -8.91
C ALA A 61 3.53 17.58 -8.44
N ASP A 62 2.48 18.02 -7.78
CA ASP A 62 2.17 19.42 -7.49
C ASP A 62 1.95 19.68 -5.98
N GLY A 63 2.01 18.65 -5.15
CA GLY A 63 1.93 18.76 -3.69
C GLY A 63 0.54 19.08 -3.14
N ALA A 64 -0.46 19.21 -4.02
CA ALA A 64 -1.85 19.42 -3.68
C ALA A 64 -2.33 18.40 -2.65
N ASP A 65 -3.01 18.86 -1.59
CA ASP A 65 -3.50 18.01 -0.52
C ASP A 65 -4.98 18.21 -0.24
N GLY A 66 -5.65 17.13 0.17
CA GLY A 66 -7.06 17.17 0.50
C GLY A 66 -7.64 15.79 0.74
N TRP A 67 -8.95 15.73 0.99
CA TRP A 67 -9.65 14.50 1.36
C TRP A 67 -10.51 13.97 0.22
N LEU A 68 -10.45 12.66 0.02
CA LEU A 68 -11.26 11.92 -0.93
C LEU A 68 -11.93 10.71 -0.27
N PRO A 69 -13.14 10.32 -0.71
CA PRO A 69 -13.76 9.07 -0.30
C PRO A 69 -13.01 7.86 -0.88
N ALA A 70 -13.22 6.70 -0.28
CA ALA A 70 -12.59 5.45 -0.71
C ALA A 70 -12.84 5.12 -2.19
N ASP A 71 -14.06 5.34 -2.69
CA ASP A 71 -14.45 5.05 -4.09
C ASP A 71 -13.68 5.86 -5.13
N ASN A 72 -13.14 7.02 -4.70
CA ASN A 72 -12.33 7.89 -5.56
C ASN A 72 -10.85 7.49 -5.58
N LEU A 73 -10.48 6.36 -4.97
CA LEU A 73 -9.11 5.86 -4.89
C LEU A 73 -9.05 4.40 -5.31
N ARG A 74 -8.10 4.07 -6.19
CA ARG A 74 -7.80 2.70 -6.58
C ARG A 74 -6.36 2.35 -6.20
N ARG A 75 -6.18 1.15 -5.65
CA ARG A 75 -4.85 0.65 -5.28
C ARG A 75 -4.11 0.19 -6.53
N ALA A 76 -2.81 0.45 -6.58
CA ALA A 76 -1.94 -0.30 -7.48
C ALA A 76 -1.97 -1.77 -7.05
N LEU A 77 -2.21 -2.69 -7.98
CA LEU A 77 -1.93 -4.10 -7.73
C LEU A 77 -0.41 -4.25 -7.70
N VAL A 78 0.17 -4.37 -6.50
CA VAL A 78 1.58 -4.68 -6.35
C VAL A 78 1.70 -6.21 -6.40
N PRO A 79 2.52 -6.78 -7.30
CA PRO A 79 2.83 -8.20 -7.25
C PRO A 79 3.36 -8.55 -5.85
N LEU A 80 2.82 -9.61 -5.24
CA LEU A 80 3.40 -10.12 -4.01
C LEU A 80 4.85 -10.52 -4.31
N PRO A 81 5.85 -10.08 -3.52
CA PRO A 81 7.21 -10.58 -3.69
C PRO A 81 7.17 -12.11 -3.56
N GLU A 82 7.74 -12.81 -4.54
CA GLU A 82 7.87 -14.26 -4.45
C GLU A 82 8.62 -14.60 -3.16
N PRO A 83 8.13 -15.55 -2.34
CA PRO A 83 8.84 -15.98 -1.17
C PRO A 83 10.22 -16.47 -1.60
N ALA A 84 11.28 -15.84 -1.07
CA ALA A 84 12.64 -16.27 -1.32
C ALA A 84 12.73 -17.76 -0.94
N PRO A 85 13.31 -18.62 -1.81
CA PRO A 85 13.49 -20.02 -1.45
C PRO A 85 14.25 -20.10 -0.12
N PRO A 86 13.88 -21.03 0.77
CA PRO A 86 14.58 -21.19 2.05
C PRO A 86 16.07 -21.33 1.75
N LYS A 87 16.87 -20.42 2.30
CA LYS A 87 18.33 -20.50 2.23
C LYS A 87 18.69 -21.82 2.88
N ALA A 88 19.17 -22.78 2.07
CA ALA A 88 19.72 -24.01 2.60
C ALA A 88 20.86 -23.60 3.55
N GLU A 89 20.63 -23.77 4.84
CA GLU A 89 21.70 -23.76 5.82
C GLU A 89 22.65 -24.88 5.39
N GLU A 90 23.83 -24.52 4.91
CA GLU A 90 24.90 -25.48 4.68
C GLU A 90 25.11 -26.22 6.00
N ALA A 91 24.69 -27.49 6.02
CA ALA A 91 24.99 -28.39 7.12
C ALA A 91 26.52 -28.38 7.32
N PRO A 92 27.03 -28.17 8.54
CA PRO A 92 28.45 -28.38 8.76
C PRO A 92 28.76 -29.82 8.38
N VAL A 93 29.65 -29.98 7.39
CA VAL A 93 30.25 -31.26 7.06
C VAL A 93 31.02 -31.71 8.28
N ALA A 94 30.39 -32.53 9.12
CA ALA A 94 31.07 -33.22 10.19
C ALA A 94 31.93 -34.31 9.55
N GLU A 95 33.17 -33.93 9.25
CA GLU A 95 34.24 -34.84 8.88
C GLU A 95 34.50 -35.85 10.01
N THR A 96 34.32 -37.12 9.64
CA THR A 96 35.02 -38.31 10.14
C THR A 96 35.32 -38.40 11.64
N SER A 97 34.57 -39.28 12.33
CA SER A 97 35.18 -40.24 13.26
C SER A 97 34.26 -41.43 13.51
N ARG A 98 34.55 -42.51 12.80
CA ARG A 98 34.02 -43.86 13.02
C ARG A 98 34.50 -44.36 14.40
N ARG A 99 33.79 -44.06 15.48
CA ARG A 99 33.99 -44.75 16.76
C ARG A 99 32.97 -45.88 16.89
N ARG A 100 33.45 -47.12 16.71
CA ARG A 100 32.69 -48.33 17.08
C ARG A 100 32.48 -48.29 18.59
N PHE A 101 31.23 -48.17 19.04
CA PHE A 101 30.86 -48.53 20.40
C PHE A 101 30.71 -50.04 20.47
N GLY A 102 31.52 -50.69 21.32
CA GLY A 102 31.36 -52.10 21.68
C GLY A 102 32.65 -52.92 21.61
N GLN A 103 33.55 -52.76 22.58
CA GLN A 103 34.42 -53.85 23.06
C GLN A 103 34.68 -53.69 24.56
N SER A 104 34.26 -54.73 25.31
CA SER A 104 34.64 -55.21 26.66
C SER A 104 34.75 -54.22 27.83
N VAL A 105 34.33 -54.57 29.05
CA VAL A 105 34.56 -55.85 29.77
C VAL A 105 33.39 -56.18 30.68
#